data_AF-A0A6F9X2J3-F1
#
_entry.id   AF-A0A6F9X2J3-F1
#
_cell.length_a   1.000
_cell.length_b   1.000
_cell.length_c   1.000
_cell.angle_alpha   90.00
_cell.angle_beta   90.00
_cell.angle_gamma   90.00
#
_symmetry.space_group_name_H-M   'P 1'
#
loop_
_entity.id
_entity.type
_entity.pdbx_description
1 polymer ?
#
loop_
_entity_poly.entity_id
_entity_poly.type
_entity_poly.pdbx_seq_one_letter_code
_entity_poly.pdbx_strand_id
1 'polypeptide(L)'
;MYPESDELNDYLASDAVIDWQTPAIREKALELTRSLPDEIAKARCLYEWVRDVITHTHDAGLDVVTCAASDVLRHGTGICFAKSHLLAALLRAAGIPAGFCYQVLRKDPPTDNSPVLHGFNAIYLAELDRWIRVDARGNTGGIDAQFSLAKERLAFAMDPAADEFIYEAIFAAPVGSVVERLQMYDTLNELWWDLPECL
;
A
#
# COMPACT_ATOMS: atom_id res chain seq x y z
N MET A 1 -8.17 2.92 -14.72
CA MET A 1 -7.59 3.76 -13.64
C MET A 1 -7.27 5.12 -14.20
N TYR A 2 -7.44 6.19 -13.43
CA TYR A 2 -7.09 7.55 -13.79
C TYR A 2 -6.41 8.25 -12.61
N PRO A 3 -5.34 9.02 -12.83
CA PRO A 3 -4.71 9.81 -11.79
C PRO A 3 -5.62 10.97 -11.36
N GLU A 4 -5.69 11.29 -10.06
CA GLU A 4 -6.47 12.44 -9.57
C GLU A 4 -5.84 13.79 -9.94
N SER A 5 -4.51 13.80 -10.07
CA SER A 5 -3.71 14.91 -10.60
C SER A 5 -2.96 14.48 -11.86
N ASP A 6 -2.92 15.36 -12.86
CA ASP A 6 -2.14 15.16 -14.09
C ASP A 6 -0.62 15.38 -13.88
N GLU A 7 -0.21 15.94 -12.74
CA GLU A 7 1.18 16.25 -12.43
C GLU A 7 1.85 15.08 -11.69
N LEU A 8 2.80 14.38 -12.36
CA LEU A 8 3.51 13.24 -11.77
C LEU A 8 4.25 13.59 -10.46
N ASN A 9 4.65 14.86 -10.29
CA ASN A 9 5.32 15.34 -9.08
C ASN A 9 4.44 15.28 -7.83
N ASP A 10 3.12 15.31 -7.96
CA ASP A 10 2.21 15.18 -6.82
C ASP A 10 2.32 13.78 -6.19
N TYR A 11 2.60 12.77 -7.02
CA TYR A 11 2.86 11.39 -6.59
C TYR A 11 4.30 11.15 -6.14
N LEU A 12 5.11 12.21 -6.04
CA LEU A 12 6.45 12.22 -5.42
C LEU A 12 6.47 13.02 -4.12
N ALA A 13 5.35 13.65 -3.74
CA ALA A 13 5.28 14.49 -2.55
C ALA A 13 5.59 13.72 -1.26
N SER A 14 6.21 14.42 -0.31
CA SER A 14 6.38 13.96 1.07
C SER A 14 5.44 14.74 1.97
N ASP A 15 4.84 14.05 2.93
CA ASP A 15 3.99 14.62 3.97
C ASP A 15 4.24 13.91 5.31
N ALA A 16 3.36 14.08 6.30
CA ALA A 16 3.50 13.47 7.62
C ALA A 16 3.26 11.93 7.64
N VAL A 17 2.61 11.37 6.62
CA VAL A 17 2.28 9.94 6.55
C VAL A 17 3.27 9.20 5.66
N ILE A 18 3.64 9.78 4.51
CA ILE A 18 4.57 9.16 3.57
C ILE A 18 6.02 9.48 3.91
N ASP A 19 6.26 10.63 4.56
CA ASP A 19 7.49 11.04 5.26
C ASP A 19 8.83 10.56 4.68
N TRP A 20 8.92 10.44 3.34
CA TRP A 20 10.02 9.74 2.68
C TRP A 20 11.34 10.50 2.81
N GLN A 21 11.28 11.79 3.12
CA GLN A 21 12.43 12.63 3.41
C GLN A 21 13.13 12.27 4.73
N THR A 22 12.49 11.48 5.61
CA THR A 22 13.11 10.91 6.80
C THR A 22 14.35 10.08 6.43
N PRO A 23 15.51 10.29 7.09
CA PRO A 23 16.76 9.59 6.73
C PRO A 23 16.62 8.07 6.64
N ALA A 24 15.88 7.44 7.57
CA ALA A 24 15.68 6.00 7.58
C ALA A 24 15.00 5.47 6.29
N ILE A 25 14.01 6.19 5.74
CA ILE A 25 13.33 5.79 4.50
C ILE A 25 14.27 5.96 3.31
N ARG A 26 14.96 7.10 3.21
CA ARG A 26 15.91 7.36 2.11
C ARG A 26 17.06 6.35 2.09
N GLU A 27 17.62 6.07 3.25
CA GLU A 27 18.70 5.09 3.42
C GLU A 27 18.21 3.69 3.04
N LYS A 28 17.03 3.28 3.49
CA LYS A 28 16.46 1.97 3.13
C LYS A 28 16.16 1.86 1.63
N ALA A 29 15.56 2.89 1.03
CA ALA A 29 15.31 2.91 -0.41
C ALA A 29 16.63 2.81 -1.20
N LEU A 30 17.66 3.58 -0.82
CA LEU A 30 18.97 3.54 -1.45
C LEU A 30 19.66 2.19 -1.26
N GLU A 31 19.62 1.63 -0.05
CA GLU A 31 20.19 0.31 0.28
C GLU A 31 19.66 -0.77 -0.65
N LEU A 32 18.33 -0.81 -0.84
CA LEU A 32 17.65 -1.81 -1.66
C LEU A 32 17.87 -1.59 -3.17
N THR A 33 18.05 -0.33 -3.60
CA THR A 33 18.02 0.02 -5.03
C THR A 33 19.36 0.35 -5.66
N ARG A 34 20.41 0.61 -4.86
CA ARG A 34 21.70 1.16 -5.33
C ARG A 34 22.37 0.39 -6.48
N SER A 35 22.21 -0.93 -6.54
CA SER A 35 22.84 -1.80 -7.53
C SER A 35 21.88 -2.20 -8.66
N LEU A 36 20.65 -1.70 -8.65
CA LEU A 36 19.64 -2.07 -9.63
C LEU A 36 19.72 -1.16 -10.85
N PRO A 37 19.64 -1.75 -12.05
CA PRO A 37 20.02 -1.06 -13.29
C PRO A 37 18.96 -0.08 -13.79
N ASP A 38 17.68 -0.37 -13.53
CA ASP A 38 16.56 0.31 -14.17
C ASP A 38 15.39 0.55 -13.18
N GLU A 39 14.41 1.33 -13.63
CA GLU A 39 13.29 1.76 -12.79
C GLU A 39 12.39 0.58 -12.41
N ILE A 40 12.12 -0.32 -13.36
CA ILE A 40 11.26 -1.50 -13.16
C ILE A 40 11.88 -2.44 -12.13
N ALA A 41 13.19 -2.68 -12.19
CA ALA A 41 13.91 -3.50 -11.24
C ALA A 41 13.84 -2.91 -9.83
N LYS A 42 13.99 -1.58 -9.70
CA LYS A 42 13.84 -0.87 -8.42
C LYS A 42 12.43 -0.99 -7.87
N ALA A 43 11.42 -0.70 -8.70
CA ALA A 43 10.02 -0.80 -8.30
C ALA A 43 9.66 -2.21 -7.82
N ARG A 44 10.08 -3.23 -8.57
CA ARG A 44 9.89 -4.64 -8.20
C ARG A 44 10.58 -4.97 -6.88
N CYS A 45 11.85 -4.61 -6.72
CA CYS A 45 12.60 -4.91 -5.51
C CYS A 45 11.96 -4.27 -4.26
N LEU A 46 11.56 -2.99 -4.35
CA LEU A 46 10.90 -2.29 -3.25
C LEU A 46 9.54 -2.91 -2.92
N TYR A 47 8.75 -3.23 -3.95
CA TYR A 47 7.47 -3.93 -3.80
C TYR A 47 7.63 -5.29 -3.11
N GLU A 48 8.52 -6.15 -3.62
CA GLU A 48 8.74 -7.50 -3.10
C GLU A 48 9.29 -7.42 -1.67
N TRP A 49 10.19 -6.47 -1.38
CA TRP A 49 10.69 -6.26 -0.03
C TRP A 49 9.58 -5.86 0.95
N VAL A 50 8.70 -4.90 0.61
CA VAL A 50 7.57 -4.56 1.48
C VAL A 50 6.59 -5.73 1.59
N ARG A 51 6.31 -6.45 0.51
CA ARG A 51 5.41 -7.61 0.52
C ARG A 51 5.92 -8.73 1.43
N ASP A 52 7.20 -9.04 1.35
CA ASP A 52 7.78 -10.26 1.91
C ASP A 52 8.51 -10.06 3.24
N VAL A 53 9.03 -8.85 3.51
CA VAL A 53 9.82 -8.55 4.72
C VAL A 53 9.00 -7.81 5.79
N ILE A 54 8.07 -6.95 5.38
CA ILE A 54 7.21 -6.24 6.33
C ILE A 54 6.04 -7.16 6.69
N THR A 55 5.89 -7.46 7.96
CA THR A 55 4.86 -8.39 8.43
C THR A 55 3.47 -7.76 8.30
N HIS A 56 2.46 -8.56 7.95
CA HIS A 56 1.07 -8.13 8.05
C HIS A 56 0.63 -8.26 9.52
N THR A 57 0.33 -7.14 10.18
CA THR A 57 0.12 -7.11 11.65
C THR A 57 -0.92 -8.14 12.11
N HIS A 58 -2.08 -8.17 11.44
CA HIS A 58 -3.17 -9.10 11.78
C HIS A 58 -2.74 -10.57 11.63
N ASP A 59 -2.03 -10.91 10.55
CA ASP A 59 -1.67 -12.30 10.26
C ASP A 59 -0.65 -12.86 11.25
N ALA A 60 0.19 -11.99 11.79
CA ALA A 60 1.16 -12.34 12.80
C ALA A 60 0.60 -12.31 14.23
N GLY A 61 -0.69 -11.97 14.41
CA GLY A 61 -1.32 -11.85 15.72
C GLY A 61 -0.71 -10.75 16.58
N LEU A 62 -0.20 -9.68 15.96
CA LEU A 62 0.34 -8.51 16.65
C LEU A 62 -0.77 -7.50 16.93
N ASP A 63 -0.57 -6.67 17.96
CA ASP A 63 -1.57 -5.68 18.41
C ASP A 63 -1.00 -4.25 18.37
N VAL A 64 -0.38 -3.89 17.24
CA VAL A 64 0.24 -2.59 17.01
C VAL A 64 -0.36 -1.92 15.78
N VAL A 65 -0.70 -0.64 15.91
CA VAL A 65 -1.13 0.19 14.78
C VAL A 65 0.05 1.03 14.30
N THR A 66 0.28 1.01 13.00
CA THR A 66 1.28 1.85 12.32
C THR A 66 0.58 2.70 11.27
N CYS A 67 1.03 3.94 11.09
CA CYS A 67 0.44 4.87 10.12
C CYS A 67 1.52 5.48 9.22
N ALA A 68 2.47 6.23 9.79
CA ALA A 68 3.55 6.84 9.00
C ALA A 68 4.49 5.78 8.43
N ALA A 69 5.03 6.02 7.23
CA ALA A 69 5.91 5.07 6.56
C ALA A 69 7.17 4.77 7.41
N SER A 70 7.76 5.78 8.03
CA SER A 70 8.88 5.56 8.96
C SER A 70 8.53 4.72 10.18
N ASP A 71 7.29 4.80 10.68
CA ASP A 71 6.82 3.93 11.76
C ASP A 71 6.66 2.48 11.29
N VAL A 72 6.08 2.26 10.11
CA VAL A 72 5.96 0.93 9.52
C VAL A 72 7.34 0.31 9.31
N LEU A 73 8.32 1.09 8.82
CA LEU A 73 9.69 0.65 8.67
C LEU A 73 10.34 0.30 10.02
N ARG A 74 10.13 1.15 11.03
CA ARG A 74 10.71 0.98 12.38
C ARG A 74 10.16 -0.25 13.10
N HIS A 75 8.85 -0.48 13.03
CA HIS A 75 8.19 -1.62 13.67
C HIS A 75 8.27 -2.90 12.83
N GLY A 76 8.53 -2.78 11.52
CA GLY A 76 8.59 -3.93 10.62
C GLY A 76 7.23 -4.59 10.36
N THR A 77 6.14 -3.88 10.64
CA THR A 77 4.77 -4.41 10.49
C THR A 77 3.76 -3.31 10.18
N GLY A 78 2.69 -3.70 9.49
CA GLY A 78 1.52 -2.87 9.25
C GLY A 78 0.38 -3.67 8.62
N ILE A 79 -0.83 -3.13 8.64
CA ILE A 79 -1.93 -3.65 7.81
C ILE A 79 -1.82 -3.12 6.37
N CYS A 80 -2.70 -3.54 5.46
CA CYS A 80 -2.65 -3.17 4.04
C CYS A 80 -2.45 -1.67 3.80
N PHE A 81 -3.18 -0.80 4.52
CA PHE A 81 -3.01 0.65 4.44
C PHE A 81 -1.59 1.10 4.79
N ALA A 82 -1.12 0.77 5.98
CA ALA A 82 0.18 1.17 6.47
C ALA A 82 1.33 0.61 5.60
N LYS A 83 1.20 -0.63 5.12
CA LYS A 83 2.14 -1.23 4.17
C LYS A 83 2.15 -0.48 2.84
N SER A 84 1.00 -0.03 2.35
CA SER A 84 0.91 0.81 1.14
C SER A 84 1.56 2.19 1.33
N HIS A 85 1.52 2.76 2.55
CA HIS A 85 2.22 4.00 2.88
C HIS A 85 3.73 3.82 2.81
N LEU A 86 4.25 2.74 3.40
CA LEU A 86 5.69 2.42 3.33
C LEU A 86 6.15 2.15 1.90
N LEU A 87 5.39 1.40 1.12
CA LEU A 87 5.73 1.16 -0.29
C LEU A 87 5.79 2.47 -1.06
N ALA A 88 4.78 3.34 -0.94
CA ALA A 88 4.78 4.65 -1.58
C ALA A 88 6.00 5.48 -1.15
N ALA A 89 6.34 5.51 0.14
CA ALA A 89 7.48 6.26 0.64
C ALA A 89 8.81 5.80 0.03
N LEU A 90 9.04 4.48 -0.02
CA LEU A 90 10.26 3.91 -0.59
C LEU A 90 10.36 4.16 -2.09
N LEU A 91 9.25 4.02 -2.82
CA LEU A 91 9.19 4.30 -4.27
C LEU A 91 9.46 5.77 -4.57
N ARG A 92 8.80 6.68 -3.85
CA ARG A 92 8.99 8.13 -4.00
C ARG A 92 10.40 8.57 -3.65
N ALA A 93 11.00 7.98 -2.60
CA ALA A 93 12.42 8.20 -2.28
C ALA A 93 13.37 7.72 -3.39
N ALA A 94 12.96 6.71 -4.17
CA ALA A 94 13.68 6.23 -5.35
C ALA A 94 13.33 7.01 -6.64
N GLY A 95 12.48 8.03 -6.57
CA GLY A 95 12.06 8.86 -7.70
C GLY A 95 10.94 8.26 -8.56
N ILE A 96 10.26 7.21 -8.08
CA ILE A 96 9.19 6.52 -8.80
C ILE A 96 7.84 7.07 -8.32
N PRO A 97 7.03 7.71 -9.20
CA PRO A 97 5.72 8.21 -8.82
C PRO A 97 4.83 7.07 -8.34
N ALA A 98 4.30 7.21 -7.13
CA ALA A 98 3.48 6.18 -6.49
C ALA A 98 2.24 6.82 -5.88
N GLY A 99 1.06 6.34 -6.27
CA GLY A 99 -0.23 6.74 -5.71
C GLY A 99 -0.89 5.61 -4.94
N PHE A 100 -2.09 5.89 -4.44
CA PHE A 100 -2.91 4.97 -3.67
C PHE A 100 -4.12 4.54 -4.49
N CYS A 101 -4.52 3.30 -4.31
CA CYS A 101 -5.71 2.71 -4.88
C CYS A 101 -6.46 1.99 -3.76
N TYR A 102 -7.77 1.92 -3.92
CA TYR A 102 -8.65 1.33 -2.93
C TYR A 102 -9.67 0.42 -3.59
N GLN A 103 -9.97 -0.68 -2.94
CA GLN A 103 -11.07 -1.57 -3.32
C GLN A 103 -11.93 -1.87 -2.09
N VAL A 104 -13.23 -2.00 -2.31
CA VAL A 104 -14.19 -2.45 -1.31
C VAL A 104 -14.40 -3.94 -1.51
N LEU A 105 -14.13 -4.69 -0.44
CA LEU A 105 -14.29 -6.13 -0.36
C LEU A 105 -15.37 -6.48 0.67
N ARG A 106 -15.76 -7.75 0.75
CA ARG A 106 -16.53 -8.29 1.88
C ARG A 106 -15.61 -8.91 2.91
N LYS A 107 -15.88 -8.67 4.19
CA LYS A 107 -15.15 -9.35 5.27
C LYS A 107 -15.46 -10.85 5.25
N ASP A 108 -14.42 -11.67 5.34
CA ASP A 108 -14.56 -13.12 5.38
C ASP A 108 -15.34 -13.60 6.62
N PRO A 109 -16.08 -14.72 6.54
CA PRO A 109 -16.66 -15.38 7.70
C PRO A 109 -15.59 -15.64 8.79
N PRO A 110 -15.93 -15.52 10.09
CA PRO A 110 -17.27 -15.48 10.67
C PRO A 110 -17.84 -14.07 10.89
N THR A 111 -17.29 -13.06 10.23
CA THR A 111 -17.83 -11.69 10.31
C THR A 111 -19.20 -11.57 9.64
N ASP A 112 -19.84 -10.41 9.76
CA ASP A 112 -21.19 -10.12 9.25
C ASP A 112 -21.26 -9.87 7.73
N ASN A 113 -20.20 -10.21 6.97
CA ASN A 113 -20.09 -9.93 5.55
C ASN A 113 -20.24 -8.41 5.23
N SER A 114 -19.90 -7.56 6.20
CA SER A 114 -19.85 -6.10 6.00
C SER A 114 -18.79 -5.72 4.98
N PRO A 115 -18.98 -4.60 4.26
CA PRO A 115 -17.94 -4.05 3.41
C PRO A 115 -16.70 -3.67 4.23
N VAL A 116 -15.53 -3.80 3.61
CA VAL A 116 -14.27 -3.32 4.16
C VAL A 116 -13.40 -2.76 3.05
N LEU A 117 -12.79 -1.62 3.33
CA LEU A 117 -11.85 -0.97 2.43
C LEU A 117 -10.48 -1.68 2.52
N HIS A 118 -9.89 -1.96 1.37
CA HIS A 118 -8.52 -2.44 1.24
C HIS A 118 -7.70 -1.43 0.45
N GLY A 119 -6.53 -1.06 0.97
CA GLY A 119 -5.62 -0.09 0.37
C GLY A 119 -4.37 -0.74 -0.22
N PHE A 120 -3.96 -0.27 -1.38
CA PHE A 120 -2.74 -0.68 -2.09
C PHE A 120 -2.26 0.47 -3.00
N ASN A 121 -1.30 0.23 -3.90
CA ASN A 121 -0.67 1.29 -4.69
C ASN A 121 -0.91 1.16 -6.19
N ALA A 122 -0.82 2.30 -6.86
CA ALA A 122 -0.46 2.35 -8.28
C ALA A 122 0.91 3.00 -8.42
N ILE A 123 1.71 2.52 -9.36
CA ILE A 123 3.05 3.05 -9.64
C ILE A 123 3.17 3.43 -11.10
N TYR A 124 3.77 4.59 -11.37
CA TYR A 124 4.07 5.02 -12.73
C TYR A 124 5.44 4.48 -13.13
N LEU A 125 5.49 3.80 -14.28
CA LEU A 125 6.74 3.34 -14.86
C LEU A 125 6.98 4.12 -16.14
N ALA A 126 7.96 5.03 -16.11
CA ALA A 126 8.30 5.91 -17.22
C ALA A 126 8.73 5.11 -18.46
N GLU A 127 9.42 3.98 -18.26
CA GLU A 127 9.80 3.06 -19.35
C GLU A 127 8.61 2.47 -20.10
N LEU A 128 7.44 2.38 -19.45
CA LEU A 128 6.20 1.85 -20.05
C LEU A 128 5.18 2.95 -20.35
N ASP A 129 5.47 4.19 -19.95
CA ASP A 129 4.59 5.35 -20.02
C ASP A 129 3.18 5.08 -19.48
N ARG A 130 3.08 4.35 -18.35
CA ARG A 130 1.79 4.01 -17.76
C ARG A 130 1.86 3.68 -16.28
N TRP A 131 0.70 3.76 -15.66
CA TRP A 131 0.47 3.24 -14.32
C TRP A 131 0.20 1.73 -14.33
N ILE A 132 0.64 1.06 -13.26
CA ILE A 132 0.23 -0.31 -12.92
C ILE A 132 -0.17 -0.38 -11.45
N ARG A 133 -1.13 -1.24 -11.11
CA ARG A 133 -1.49 -1.52 -9.72
C ARG A 133 -0.59 -2.60 -9.12
N VAL A 134 -0.19 -2.40 -7.88
CA VAL A 134 0.61 -3.35 -7.10
C VAL A 134 0.08 -3.41 -5.67
N ASP A 135 0.00 -4.62 -5.12
CA ASP A 135 -0.52 -4.87 -3.77
C ASP A 135 0.52 -5.55 -2.89
N ALA A 136 1.10 -4.80 -1.96
CA ALA A 136 2.18 -5.26 -1.09
C ALA A 136 1.68 -5.78 0.25
N ARG A 137 0.38 -6.08 0.40
CA ARG A 137 -0.22 -6.61 1.64
C ARG A 137 0.46 -7.88 2.17
N GLY A 138 1.07 -8.69 1.30
CA GLY A 138 1.80 -9.90 1.69
C GLY A 138 1.09 -11.18 1.27
N ASN A 139 1.85 -12.27 1.10
CA ASN A 139 1.35 -13.55 0.62
C ASN A 139 1.22 -14.56 1.77
N THR A 140 0.04 -14.61 2.38
CA THR A 140 -0.31 -15.54 3.47
C THR A 140 -1.65 -16.21 3.16
N GLY A 141 -1.91 -17.39 3.71
CA GLY A 141 -3.27 -17.99 3.67
C GLY A 141 -3.86 -18.20 2.28
N GLY A 142 -3.04 -18.42 1.25
CA GLY A 142 -3.48 -18.58 -0.15
C GLY A 142 -3.45 -17.31 -0.99
N ILE A 143 -3.13 -16.15 -0.39
CA ILE A 143 -2.88 -14.89 -1.10
C ILE A 143 -1.60 -15.01 -1.95
N ASP A 144 -1.69 -14.61 -3.22
CA ASP A 144 -0.58 -14.64 -4.19
C ASP A 144 -0.52 -13.32 -5.01
N ALA A 145 -0.28 -12.22 -4.30
CA ALA A 145 -0.04 -10.91 -4.90
C ALA A 145 1.34 -10.87 -5.55
N GLN A 146 1.43 -10.34 -6.77
CA GLN A 146 2.66 -10.40 -7.58
C GLN A 146 2.91 -9.11 -8.35
N PHE A 147 4.20 -8.75 -8.47
CA PHE A 147 4.62 -7.68 -9.37
C PHE A 147 4.53 -8.17 -10.82
N SER A 148 3.52 -7.69 -11.53
CA SER A 148 3.20 -8.13 -12.88
C SER A 148 2.91 -6.95 -13.80
N LEU A 149 3.68 -6.85 -14.88
CA LEU A 149 3.49 -5.83 -15.90
C LEU A 149 2.36 -6.19 -16.87
N ALA A 150 2.09 -7.49 -17.09
CA ALA A 150 1.15 -7.93 -18.12
C ALA A 150 -0.31 -7.93 -17.63
N LYS A 151 -0.55 -8.49 -16.45
CA LYS A 151 -1.88 -8.62 -15.84
C LYS A 151 -1.78 -8.31 -14.35
N GLU A 152 -2.70 -7.50 -13.85
CA GLU A 152 -2.80 -7.19 -12.41
C GLU A 152 -2.93 -8.48 -11.58
N ARG A 153 -2.20 -8.53 -10.46
CA ARG A 153 -2.19 -9.65 -9.50
C ARG A 153 -2.22 -9.09 -8.08
N LEU A 154 -3.39 -8.62 -7.66
CA LEU A 154 -3.66 -8.07 -6.32
C LEU A 154 -3.86 -9.20 -5.30
N ALA A 155 -3.87 -8.85 -4.01
CA ALA A 155 -4.04 -9.85 -2.94
C ALA A 155 -5.42 -10.52 -2.97
N PHE A 156 -6.44 -9.76 -3.34
CA PHE A 156 -7.83 -10.21 -3.38
C PHE A 156 -8.41 -9.98 -4.77
N ALA A 157 -8.99 -11.03 -5.35
CA ALA A 157 -9.78 -10.91 -6.56
C ALA A 157 -11.18 -10.40 -6.20
N MET A 158 -11.71 -9.46 -6.97
CA MET A 158 -13.07 -8.98 -6.78
C MET A 158 -14.07 -10.08 -7.14
N ASP A 159 -15.11 -10.25 -6.32
CA ASP A 159 -16.33 -10.96 -6.66
C ASP A 159 -17.47 -9.96 -6.99
N PRO A 160 -17.77 -9.75 -8.29
CA PRO A 160 -18.87 -8.87 -8.69
C PRO A 160 -20.25 -9.30 -8.16
N ALA A 161 -20.43 -10.59 -7.81
CA ALA A 161 -21.68 -11.06 -7.22
C ALA A 161 -21.85 -10.64 -5.75
N ALA A 162 -20.77 -10.17 -5.11
CA ALA A 162 -20.75 -9.70 -3.73
C ALA A 162 -20.76 -8.17 -3.61
N ASP A 163 -21.06 -7.44 -4.71
CA ASP A 163 -20.97 -5.98 -4.82
C ASP A 163 -19.58 -5.41 -4.48
N GLU A 164 -18.51 -6.20 -4.67
CA GLU A 164 -17.14 -5.74 -4.51
C GLU A 164 -16.70 -4.91 -5.72
N PHE A 165 -15.92 -3.86 -5.47
CA PHE A 165 -15.47 -2.97 -6.53
C PHE A 165 -14.15 -2.29 -6.19
N ILE A 166 -13.47 -1.83 -7.24
CA ILE A 166 -12.24 -1.05 -7.16
C ILE A 166 -12.52 0.39 -7.59
N TYR A 167 -12.04 1.37 -6.83
CA TYR A 167 -12.07 2.75 -7.27
C TYR A 167 -11.08 2.94 -8.42
N GLU A 168 -11.52 3.57 -9.51
CA GLU A 168 -10.66 3.81 -10.68
C GLU A 168 -9.65 4.94 -10.45
N ALA A 169 -9.88 5.81 -9.47
CA ALA A 169 -8.98 6.90 -9.12
C ALA A 169 -7.66 6.39 -8.51
N ILE A 170 -6.57 7.07 -8.87
CA ILE A 170 -5.27 6.96 -8.21
C ILE A 170 -5.09 8.23 -7.39
N PHE A 171 -5.03 8.07 -6.07
CA PHE A 171 -4.91 9.17 -5.14
C PHE A 171 -3.42 9.51 -4.92
N ALA A 172 -3.06 10.80 -4.93
CA ALA A 172 -1.70 11.26 -4.71
C ALA A 172 -1.30 11.22 -3.22
N ALA A 173 -2.28 11.22 -2.32
CA ALA A 173 -2.10 11.05 -0.88
C ALA A 173 -3.03 9.95 -0.35
N PRO A 174 -2.71 9.31 0.79
CA PRO A 174 -3.64 8.39 1.42
C PRO A 174 -4.91 9.15 1.83
N VAL A 175 -6.08 8.55 1.62
CA VAL A 175 -7.35 9.21 1.95
C VAL A 175 -7.46 9.53 3.44
N GLY A 176 -8.00 10.70 3.75
CA GLY A 176 -8.07 11.19 5.14
C GLY A 176 -8.79 10.23 6.08
N SER A 177 -9.87 9.60 5.61
CA SER A 177 -10.63 8.63 6.42
C SER A 177 -9.74 7.49 6.92
N VAL A 178 -8.87 6.93 6.08
CA VAL A 178 -7.92 5.88 6.46
C VAL A 178 -6.91 6.40 7.48
N VAL A 179 -6.29 7.55 7.21
CA VAL A 179 -5.27 8.13 8.10
C VAL A 179 -5.84 8.42 9.48
N GLU A 180 -7.05 8.98 9.55
CA GLU A 180 -7.75 9.28 10.79
C GLU A 180 -7.92 8.03 11.67
N ARG A 181 -8.37 6.89 11.11
CA ARG A 181 -8.56 5.67 11.90
C ARG A 181 -7.23 5.10 12.37
N LEU A 182 -6.22 5.06 11.49
CA LEU A 182 -4.89 4.58 11.88
C LEU A 182 -4.22 5.42 12.97
N GLN A 183 -4.58 6.69 13.10
CA GLN A 183 -4.05 7.58 14.15
C GLN A 183 -4.92 7.62 15.41
N MET A 184 -6.18 7.19 15.32
CA MET A 184 -7.13 7.22 16.44
C MET A 184 -6.92 6.06 17.42
N TYR A 185 -6.46 4.90 16.93
CA TYR A 185 -6.37 3.68 17.72
C TYR A 185 -4.93 3.30 18.03
N ASP A 186 -4.68 2.90 19.29
CA ASP A 186 -3.36 2.41 19.73
C ASP A 186 -3.19 0.91 19.48
N THR A 187 -4.29 0.16 19.42
CA THR A 187 -4.32 -1.30 19.27
C THR A 187 -4.99 -1.72 17.97
N LEU A 188 -4.48 -2.78 17.36
CA LEU A 188 -5.10 -3.35 16.16
C LEU A 188 -6.48 -3.91 16.50
N ASN A 189 -6.63 -4.51 17.69
CA ASN A 189 -7.89 -5.08 18.14
C ASN A 189 -9.04 -4.04 18.14
N GLU A 190 -8.78 -2.81 18.57
CA GLU A 190 -9.80 -1.75 18.52
C GLU A 190 -10.02 -1.25 17.09
N LEU A 191 -8.94 -1.00 16.34
CA LEU A 191 -9.00 -0.56 14.95
C LEU A 191 -9.76 -1.53 14.05
N TRP A 192 -9.61 -2.85 14.28
CA TRP A 192 -10.15 -3.89 13.38
C TRP A 192 -11.67 -3.81 13.24
N TRP A 193 -12.36 -3.37 14.30
CA TRP A 193 -13.81 -3.22 14.31
C TRP A 193 -14.30 -1.90 13.68
N ASP A 194 -13.41 -0.91 13.51
CA ASP A 194 -13.72 0.41 12.94
C ASP A 194 -12.96 0.68 11.63
N LEU A 195 -12.50 -0.37 10.95
CA LEU A 195 -11.88 -0.20 9.63
C LEU A 195 -12.87 0.47 8.65
N PRO A 196 -12.42 1.42 7.82
CA PRO A 196 -13.27 2.07 6.84
C PRO A 196 -13.98 1.05 5.94
N GLU A 197 -15.27 1.26 5.70
CA GLU A 197 -16.07 0.42 4.81
C GLU A 197 -15.92 0.82 3.33
N CYS A 198 -15.77 2.12 3.08
CA CYS A 198 -15.62 2.74 1.76
C CYS A 198 -14.85 4.07 1.87
N LEU A 199 -14.62 4.73 0.72
CA LEU A 199 -14.04 6.09 0.67
C LEU A 199 -15.04 7.18 1.09
#